data_AF-A0AAQ0QD79-F1
#
_entry.id   AF-A0AAQ0QD79-F1
#
_cell.length_a   1.000
_cell.length_b   1.000
_cell.length_c   1.000
_cell.angle_alpha   90.00
_cell.angle_beta   90.00
_cell.angle_gamma   90.00
#
_symmetry.space_group_name_H-M   'P 1'
#
loop_
_entity.id
_entity.type
_entity.pdbx_description
1 polymer ?
#
loop_
_entity_poly.entity_id
_entity_poly.type
_entity_poly.pdbx_seq_one_letter_code
_entity_poly.pdbx_strand_id
1 'polypeptide(L)'
;MKIFSTAPEGNEMAELENARYINLALKQIDENIEWLKTANKPTQAVLTHIDILVMLAKRFTVDANLLIKKEKVQEWKNVFNDWFERCGSKIPAKFRDGIKANGDELFNELEQYGH
;
A
#
# COMPACT_ATOMS: atom_id res chain seq x y z
N MET A 1 -21.08 14.00 18.50
CA MET A 1 -19.75 14.53 18.16
C MET A 1 -19.24 15.27 19.38
N LYS A 2 -18.32 14.63 20.09
CA LYS A 2 -17.72 15.13 21.32
C LYS A 2 -16.25 15.46 21.08
N ILE A 3 -15.79 16.52 21.74
CA ILE A 3 -14.38 16.89 21.86
C ILE A 3 -14.02 16.73 23.33
N PHE A 4 -12.99 15.96 23.63
CA PHE A 4 -12.55 15.65 25.00
C PHE A 4 -11.05 15.90 25.22
N SER A 5 -10.30 16.31 24.18
CA SER A 5 -8.91 16.73 24.28
C SER A 5 -8.59 17.86 23.29
N THR A 6 -7.50 18.58 23.53
CA THR A 6 -6.90 19.53 22.58
C THR A 6 -6.22 18.83 21.40
N ALA A 7 -5.89 17.54 21.55
CA ALA A 7 -5.31 16.73 20.49
C ALA A 7 -6.40 16.21 19.53
N PRO A 8 -6.11 15.98 18.23
CA PRO A 8 -7.09 15.51 17.26
C PRO A 8 -7.76 14.17 17.63
N GLU A 9 -7.03 13.28 18.30
CA GLU A 9 -7.54 12.00 18.82
C GLU A 9 -8.62 12.20 19.89
N GLY A 10 -8.73 13.42 20.44
CA GLY A 10 -9.81 13.82 21.33
C GLY A 10 -11.13 14.18 20.65
N ASN A 11 -11.23 14.05 19.32
CA ASN A 11 -12.38 14.47 18.55
C ASN A 11 -12.89 13.32 17.67
N GLU A 12 -14.08 12.82 18.01
CA GLU A 12 -14.73 11.69 17.33
C GLU A 12 -14.81 11.87 15.80
N MET A 13 -14.93 13.10 15.29
CA MET A 13 -14.96 13.35 13.83
C MET A 13 -13.57 13.44 13.21
N ALA A 14 -12.58 13.95 13.95
CA ALA A 14 -11.23 14.05 13.43
C ALA A 14 -10.58 12.67 13.32
N GLU A 15 -10.92 11.72 14.22
CA GLU A 15 -10.46 10.33 14.14
C GLU A 15 -10.87 9.64 12.83
N LEU A 16 -12.03 10.01 12.25
CA LEU A 16 -12.49 9.45 10.97
C LEU A 16 -11.58 9.82 9.78
N GLU A 17 -10.77 10.87 9.89
CA GLU A 17 -9.85 11.29 8.83
C GLU A 17 -8.73 10.25 8.62
N ASN A 18 -8.38 9.48 9.64
CA ASN A 18 -7.39 8.38 9.52
C ASN A 18 -7.86 7.33 8.51
N ALA A 19 -9.12 6.89 8.65
CA ALA A 19 -9.77 6.00 7.71
C ALA A 19 -9.86 6.60 6.30
N ARG A 20 -10.05 7.91 6.16
CA ARG A 20 -10.04 8.57 4.83
C ARG A 20 -8.68 8.51 4.15
N TYR A 21 -7.59 8.75 4.88
CA TYR A 21 -6.24 8.65 4.31
C TYR A 21 -5.89 7.21 3.92
N ILE A 22 -6.31 6.22 4.72
CA ILE A 22 -6.19 4.81 4.34
C ILE A 22 -6.97 4.54 3.05
N ASN A 23 -8.25 4.93 2.97
CA ASN A 23 -9.05 4.74 1.75
C ASN A 23 -8.46 5.43 0.52
N LEU A 24 -7.85 6.61 0.70
CA LEU A 24 -7.15 7.30 -0.38
C LEU A 24 -5.95 6.49 -0.86
N ALA A 25 -5.14 5.96 0.06
CA ALA A 25 -4.00 5.10 -0.28
C ALA A 25 -4.46 3.81 -1.01
N LEU A 26 -5.51 3.15 -0.51
CA LEU A 26 -6.10 1.97 -1.17
C LEU A 26 -6.50 2.30 -2.63
N LYS A 27 -7.19 3.43 -2.83
CA LYS A 27 -7.59 3.88 -4.17
C LYS A 27 -6.38 4.14 -5.09
N GLN A 28 -5.33 4.80 -4.59
CA GLN A 28 -4.11 5.05 -5.39
C GLN A 28 -3.40 3.75 -5.77
N ILE A 29 -3.39 2.75 -4.87
CA ILE A 29 -2.84 1.43 -5.15
C ILE A 29 -3.67 0.73 -6.22
N ASP A 30 -5.00 0.67 -6.08
CA ASP A 30 -5.86 0.02 -7.07
C ASP A 30 -5.72 0.64 -8.46
N GLU A 31 -5.68 1.98 -8.56
CA GLU A 31 -5.47 2.70 -9.82
C GLU A 31 -4.10 2.36 -10.45
N ASN A 32 -3.04 2.31 -9.63
CA ASN A 32 -1.71 1.92 -10.11
C ASN A 32 -1.66 0.44 -10.50
N ILE A 33 -2.25 -0.45 -9.72
CA ILE A 33 -2.29 -1.90 -9.98
C ILE A 33 -2.99 -2.17 -11.31
N GLU A 34 -4.13 -1.53 -11.57
CA GLU A 34 -4.83 -1.69 -12.85
C GLU A 34 -3.95 -1.28 -14.03
N TRP A 35 -3.24 -0.15 -13.91
CA TRP A 35 -2.29 0.27 -14.92
C TRP A 35 -1.10 -0.70 -15.05
N LEU A 36 -0.58 -1.22 -13.93
CA LEU A 36 0.54 -2.15 -13.89
C LEU A 36 0.24 -3.48 -14.61
N LYS A 37 -1.02 -3.92 -14.71
CA LYS A 37 -1.39 -5.17 -15.40
C LYS A 37 -0.86 -5.24 -16.83
N THR A 38 -0.84 -4.10 -17.54
CA THR A 38 -0.39 -4.04 -18.95
C THR A 38 0.87 -3.20 -19.15
N ALA A 39 1.30 -2.43 -18.14
CA ALA A 39 2.44 -1.54 -18.25
C ALA A 39 3.73 -2.30 -18.59
N ASN A 40 4.48 -1.76 -19.56
CA ASN A 40 5.80 -2.26 -19.97
C ASN A 40 6.88 -1.18 -19.78
N LYS A 41 6.78 -0.43 -18.67
CA LYS A 41 7.71 0.65 -18.28
C LYS A 41 8.28 0.36 -16.89
N PRO A 42 9.60 0.58 -16.66
CA PRO A 42 10.23 0.36 -15.37
C PRO A 42 9.89 1.49 -14.38
N THR A 43 8.68 1.48 -13.81
CA THR A 43 8.23 2.42 -12.76
C THR A 43 7.84 1.66 -11.50
N GLN A 44 8.08 2.27 -10.33
CA GLN A 44 7.85 1.66 -9.01
C GLN A 44 6.80 2.43 -8.19
N ALA A 45 5.95 3.24 -8.83
CA ALA A 45 4.97 4.07 -8.15
C ALA A 45 4.07 3.29 -7.18
N VAL A 46 3.70 2.05 -7.54
CA VAL A 46 2.92 1.16 -6.66
C VAL A 46 3.63 0.87 -5.34
N LEU A 47 4.96 0.69 -5.33
CA LEU A 47 5.72 0.44 -4.12
C LEU A 47 5.71 1.65 -3.18
N THR A 48 5.75 2.87 -3.72
CA THR A 48 5.60 4.10 -2.93
C THR A 48 4.22 4.19 -2.28
N HIS A 49 3.15 3.84 -3.01
CA HIS A 49 1.80 3.85 -2.44
C HIS A 49 1.62 2.78 -1.37
N ILE A 50 2.23 1.60 -1.55
CA ILE A 50 2.24 0.53 -0.53
C ILE A 50 3.01 0.98 0.71
N ASP A 51 4.18 1.60 0.57
CA ASP A 51 4.98 2.09 1.70
C ASP A 51 4.21 3.15 2.51
N ILE A 52 3.52 4.08 1.83
CA ILE A 52 2.62 5.04 2.49
C ILE A 52 1.50 4.31 3.25
N LEU A 53 0.88 3.29 2.65
CA LEU A 53 -0.17 2.51 3.32
C LEU A 53 0.39 1.76 4.54
N VAL A 54 1.59 1.19 4.47
CA VAL A 54 2.27 0.54 5.60
C VAL A 54 2.52 1.54 6.73
N MET A 55 3.01 2.75 6.41
CA MET A 55 3.20 3.82 7.40
C MET A 55 1.88 4.19 8.09
N LEU A 56 0.79 4.31 7.33
CA LEU A 56 -0.54 4.58 7.87
C LEU A 56 -1.05 3.41 8.72
N ALA A 57 -0.84 2.17 8.29
CA ALA A 57 -1.30 0.97 8.98
C ALA A 57 -0.61 0.77 10.34
N LYS A 58 0.69 1.10 10.43
CA LYS A 58 1.44 1.12 11.69
C LYS A 58 0.88 2.14 12.67
N ARG A 59 0.45 3.31 12.18
CA ARG A 59 -0.06 4.40 13.01
C ARG A 59 -1.52 4.20 13.41
N PHE A 60 -2.35 3.69 12.50
CA PHE A 60 -3.79 3.58 12.63
C PHE A 60 -4.24 2.12 12.48
N THR A 61 -3.69 1.25 13.33
CA THR A 61 -3.82 -0.21 13.21
C THR A 61 -5.26 -0.71 13.26
N VAL A 62 -6.12 -0.06 14.06
CA VAL A 62 -7.55 -0.42 14.13
C VAL A 62 -8.24 -0.19 12.79
N ASP A 63 -8.10 1.01 12.22
CA ASP A 63 -8.67 1.35 10.91
C ASP A 63 -8.07 0.48 9.79
N ALA A 64 -6.77 0.22 9.85
CA ALA A 64 -6.08 -0.62 8.88
C ALA A 64 -6.62 -2.06 8.87
N ASN A 65 -6.80 -2.67 10.05
CA ASN A 65 -7.37 -4.01 10.15
C ASN A 65 -8.83 -4.09 9.68
N LEU A 66 -9.57 -3.00 9.84
CA LEU A 66 -10.94 -2.90 9.36
C LEU A 66 -11.03 -2.72 7.84
N LEU A 67 -10.14 -1.93 7.24
CA LEU A 67 -10.26 -1.47 5.85
C LEU A 67 -9.44 -2.31 4.84
N ILE A 68 -8.30 -2.86 5.26
CA ILE A 68 -7.44 -3.65 4.38
C ILE A 68 -8.02 -5.07 4.27
N LYS A 69 -8.10 -5.55 3.02
CA LYS A 69 -8.53 -6.92 2.72
C LYS A 69 -7.34 -7.75 2.27
N LYS A 70 -7.06 -8.89 2.92
CA LYS A 70 -5.88 -9.71 2.60
C LYS A 70 -5.89 -10.25 1.17
N GLU A 71 -7.06 -10.64 0.69
CA GLU A 71 -7.27 -11.06 -0.70
C GLU A 71 -6.81 -10.02 -1.73
N LYS A 72 -7.02 -8.73 -1.44
CA LYS A 72 -6.60 -7.62 -2.30
C LYS A 72 -5.10 -7.42 -2.27
N VAL A 73 -4.48 -7.51 -1.09
CA VAL A 73 -3.01 -7.44 -0.97
C VAL A 73 -2.34 -8.56 -1.77
N GLN A 74 -2.90 -9.77 -1.75
CA GLN A 74 -2.41 -10.88 -2.59
C GLN A 74 -2.58 -10.60 -4.09
N GLU A 75 -3.73 -10.07 -4.51
CA GLU A 75 -3.95 -9.66 -5.91
C GLU A 75 -2.88 -8.64 -6.36
N TRP A 76 -2.62 -7.62 -5.53
CA TRP A 76 -1.63 -6.59 -5.82
C TRP A 76 -0.21 -7.16 -5.93
N LYS A 77 0.16 -8.07 -5.02
CA LYS A 77 1.46 -8.76 -5.02
C LYS A 77 1.67 -9.55 -6.31
N ASN A 78 0.63 -10.26 -6.78
CA ASN A 78 0.69 -11.01 -8.03
C ASN A 78 0.90 -10.08 -9.23
N VAL A 79 0.12 -8.99 -9.32
CA VAL A 79 0.27 -8.02 -10.42
C VAL A 79 1.65 -7.35 -10.41
N PHE A 80 2.20 -7.02 -9.23
CA PHE A 80 3.56 -6.50 -9.11
C PHE A 80 4.60 -7.51 -9.61
N ASN A 81 4.49 -8.78 -9.24
CA ASN A 81 5.41 -9.82 -9.69
C ASN A 81 5.34 -10.02 -11.21
N ASP A 82 4.14 -10.06 -11.79
CA ASP A 82 3.94 -10.15 -13.24
C ASP A 82 4.57 -8.95 -13.98
N TRP A 83 4.42 -7.74 -13.41
CA TRP A 83 5.08 -6.55 -13.92
C TRP A 83 6.61 -6.63 -13.82
N PHE A 84 7.13 -7.12 -12.70
CA PHE A 84 8.57 -7.24 -12.45
C PHE A 84 9.22 -8.17 -13.47
N GLU A 85 8.63 -9.32 -13.74
CA GLU A 85 9.11 -10.26 -14.76
C GLU A 85 9.07 -9.64 -16.17
N ARG A 86 7.94 -9.02 -16.53
CA ARG A 86 7.75 -8.39 -17.85
C ARG A 86 8.72 -7.23 -18.09
N CYS A 87 8.98 -6.41 -17.08
CA CYS A 87 9.87 -5.25 -17.18
C CYS A 87 11.33 -5.56 -16.80
N GLY A 88 11.62 -6.77 -16.31
CA GLY A 88 12.91 -7.12 -15.72
C GLY A 88 14.09 -6.77 -16.62
N SER A 89 14.00 -7.09 -17.92
CA SER A 89 15.05 -6.78 -18.91
C SER A 89 15.36 -5.28 -19.05
N LYS A 90 14.39 -4.41 -18.75
CA LYS A 90 14.51 -2.93 -18.83
C LYS A 90 15.04 -2.30 -17.54
N ILE A 91 15.04 -3.04 -16.43
CA ILE A 91 15.60 -2.62 -15.15
C ILE A 91 17.11 -2.92 -15.18
N PRO A 92 17.98 -1.98 -14.77
CA PRO A 92 19.42 -2.25 -14.67
C PRO A 92 19.69 -3.44 -13.73
N ALA A 93 20.49 -4.41 -14.18
CA ALA A 93 20.68 -5.69 -13.48
C ALA A 93 21.07 -5.52 -12.01
N LYS A 94 21.95 -4.56 -11.69
CA LYS A 94 22.40 -4.26 -10.32
C LYS A 94 21.29 -3.83 -9.34
N PHE A 95 20.12 -3.46 -9.83
CA PHE A 95 18.99 -3.02 -8.99
C PHE A 95 17.84 -4.01 -8.94
N ARG A 96 17.80 -5.04 -9.82
CA ARG A 96 16.66 -5.96 -9.94
C ARG A 96 16.36 -6.67 -8.63
N ASP A 97 17.38 -7.31 -8.05
CA ASP A 97 17.23 -8.08 -6.82
C ASP A 97 16.81 -7.18 -5.66
N GLY A 98 17.37 -5.96 -5.58
CA GLY A 98 17.00 -4.98 -4.55
C GLY A 98 15.56 -4.50 -4.68
N ILE A 99 15.06 -4.27 -5.89
CA ILE A 99 13.67 -3.89 -6.14
C ILE A 99 12.72 -5.03 -5.77
N LYS A 100 13.07 -6.26 -6.12
CA LYS A 100 12.27 -7.44 -5.78
C LYS A 100 12.20 -7.64 -4.27
N ALA A 101 13.35 -7.61 -3.60
CA ALA A 101 13.43 -7.73 -2.15
C ALA A 101 12.63 -6.65 -1.43
N ASN A 102 12.77 -5.37 -1.84
CA ASN A 102 12.00 -4.27 -1.27
C ASN A 102 10.49 -4.46 -1.46
N GLY A 103 10.06 -4.86 -2.67
CA GLY A 103 8.65 -5.16 -2.92
C GLY A 103 8.13 -6.29 -2.01
N ASP A 104 8.89 -7.38 -1.88
CA ASP A 104 8.53 -8.51 -1.02
C ASP A 104 8.43 -8.10 0.46
N GLU A 105 9.38 -7.29 0.96
CA GLU A 105 9.34 -6.74 2.32
C GLU A 105 8.08 -5.90 2.55
N LEU A 106 7.76 -4.99 1.63
CA LEU A 106 6.58 -4.13 1.73
C LEU A 106 5.26 -4.93 1.73
N PHE A 107 5.12 -5.91 0.85
CA PHE A 107 3.93 -6.77 0.82
C PHE A 107 3.83 -7.63 2.09
N ASN A 108 4.93 -8.23 2.54
CA ASN A 108 4.94 -9.04 3.76
C ASN A 108 4.59 -8.21 5.01
N GLU A 109 5.05 -6.96 5.07
CA GLU A 109 4.68 -6.04 6.15
C GLU A 109 3.19 -5.69 6.08
N LEU A 110 2.66 -5.39 4.89
CA LEU A 110 1.25 -5.05 4.71
C LEU A 110 0.31 -6.23 5.03
N GLU A 111 0.73 -7.47 4.75
CA GLU A 111 -0.01 -8.71 5.06
C GLU A 111 -0.25 -8.94 6.56
N GLN A 112 0.48 -8.24 7.44
CA GLN A 112 0.24 -8.26 8.89
C GLN A 112 -1.07 -7.56 9.28
N TYR A 113 -1.60 -6.72 8.39
CA TYR A 113 -2.82 -5.96 8.60
C TYR A 113 -3.98 -6.52 7.77
N GLY A 114 -5.19 -6.16 8.19
CA GLY A 114 -6.42 -6.53 7.49
C GLY A 114 -7.02 -7.84 7.95
N HIS A 115 -8.19 -8.14 7.38
CA HIS A 115 -8.92 -9.39 7.59
C HIS A 115 -8.84 -10.28 6.34
#